data_AF-A0A8C5BUP1-F1
#
_entry.id   AF-A0A8C5BUP1-F1
#
_cell.length_a   1.000
_cell.length_b   1.000
_cell.length_c   1.000
_cell.angle_alpha   90.00
_cell.angle_beta   90.00
_cell.angle_gamma   90.00
#
_symmetry.space_group_name_H-M   'P 1'
#
loop_
_entity.id
_entity.type
_entity.pdbx_description
1 polymer ?
#
loop_
_entity_poly.entity_id
_entity_poly.type
_entity_poly.pdbx_seq_one_letter_code
_entity_poly.pdbx_strand_id
1 'polypeptide(L)'
;MRLRNGTFLTVLLFCLCGLISLSWYTAFSNSKGKVMVFFNTRYGARGCVCIPTVCVWWRAARPQRKPDWPNTLWSLLSNTHSPNGHFDSFLCCRSRSNRWRTKQNLDYCFLMMYAQTKGTYYVQLEDDIVARPNYFTTMKNFALQQPLEDWMILEFSQLGFIGKMFKSIDLSLIVEFMLMFYKDKPIDWLLDHIMWVKVCNPEKDAKHCDRQKANLRIRFKPSLFQHVGTHSSLAGKIQKLKDKDFGKQTLHKGHANPLAEVTTSLKTYQHFTLEKAYLGEDFFWAFTPVAGDFIRMRFFTPVRIEKYFFRSGNIEHPGDKLYNTSVEVLPFDNIQGEKEALREGTEKSPRYHRTEDGFICIGMFQNGIAEGEVDPSFGPLEAFRLTVLTDSPVWVILSEIFIRKAE
;
A
#
# COMPACT_ATOMS: atom_id res chain seq x y z
N MET A 1 -42.48 -39.02 48.24
CA MET A 1 -41.38 -39.20 47.26
C MET A 1 -41.19 -37.91 46.49
N ARG A 2 -40.14 -37.14 46.76
CA ARG A 2 -39.77 -35.95 45.97
C ARG A 2 -38.30 -36.10 45.58
N LEU A 3 -38.06 -36.34 44.29
CA LEU A 3 -36.75 -36.63 43.71
C LEU A 3 -35.97 -35.34 43.42
N ARG A 4 -34.67 -35.43 43.73
CA ARG A 4 -33.59 -34.47 43.47
C ARG A 4 -33.42 -34.28 41.96
N ASN A 5 -33.43 -33.03 41.46
CA ASN A 5 -32.95 -32.71 40.11
C ASN A 5 -32.31 -31.30 39.98
N GLY A 6 -31.92 -30.67 41.09
CA GLY A 6 -31.27 -29.34 41.05
C GLY A 6 -29.76 -29.37 40.84
N THR A 7 -29.08 -30.47 41.18
CA THR A 7 -27.61 -30.54 41.19
C THR A 7 -27.00 -31.09 39.90
N PHE A 8 -27.76 -31.83 39.08
CA PHE A 8 -27.21 -32.38 37.83
C PHE A 8 -27.18 -31.34 36.71
N LEU A 9 -28.19 -30.45 36.66
CA LEU A 9 -28.29 -29.40 35.64
C LEU A 9 -27.20 -28.33 35.80
N THR A 10 -26.82 -28.01 37.03
CA THR A 10 -25.76 -27.04 37.33
C THR A 10 -24.37 -27.58 36.99
N VAL A 11 -24.09 -28.86 37.26
CA VAL A 11 -22.82 -29.49 36.89
C VAL A 11 -22.67 -29.60 35.37
N LEU A 12 -23.75 -29.93 34.65
CA LEU A 12 -23.74 -30.01 33.19
C LEU A 12 -23.52 -28.63 32.53
N LEU A 13 -24.10 -27.56 33.08
CA LEU A 13 -23.86 -26.19 32.63
C LEU A 13 -22.42 -25.73 32.87
N PHE A 14 -21.83 -26.05 34.02
CA PHE A 14 -20.42 -25.71 34.29
C PHE A 14 -19.44 -26.52 33.42
N CYS A 15 -19.71 -27.79 33.14
CA CYS A 15 -18.89 -28.60 32.23
C CYS A 15 -19.01 -28.15 30.77
N LEU A 16 -20.20 -27.77 30.30
CA LEU A 16 -20.40 -27.20 28.96
C LEU A 16 -19.69 -25.84 28.80
N CYS A 17 -19.75 -24.96 29.82
CA CYS A 17 -18.99 -23.71 29.81
C CYS A 17 -17.47 -23.96 29.83
N GLY A 18 -16.99 -24.98 30.54
CA GLY A 18 -15.58 -25.39 30.57
C GLY A 18 -15.08 -25.89 29.20
N LEU A 19 -15.85 -26.73 28.52
CA LEU A 19 -15.50 -27.27 27.20
C LEU A 19 -15.55 -26.20 26.09
N ILE A 20 -16.52 -25.28 26.15
CA ILE A 20 -16.57 -24.12 25.24
C ILE A 20 -15.37 -23.19 25.49
N SER A 21 -14.95 -23.00 26.74
CA SER A 21 -13.78 -22.16 27.06
C SER A 21 -12.45 -22.75 26.61
N LEU A 22 -12.26 -24.08 26.68
CA LEU A 22 -11.04 -24.74 26.18
C LEU A 22 -11.00 -24.79 24.64
N SER A 23 -12.14 -24.94 23.96
CA SER A 23 -12.21 -24.87 22.49
C SER A 23 -11.87 -23.46 21.98
N TRP A 24 -12.30 -22.41 22.69
CA TRP A 24 -11.92 -21.03 22.38
C TRP A 24 -10.44 -20.74 22.67
N TYR A 25 -9.88 -21.23 23.77
CA TYR A 25 -8.46 -21.04 24.08
C TYR A 25 -7.52 -21.74 23.10
N THR A 26 -7.89 -22.92 22.61
CA THR A 26 -7.12 -23.67 21.61
C THR A 26 -7.27 -23.10 20.19
N ALA A 27 -8.44 -22.54 19.84
CA ALA A 27 -8.65 -21.81 18.58
C ALA A 27 -7.92 -20.44 18.55
N PHE A 28 -7.79 -19.76 19.70
CA PHE A 28 -7.13 -18.45 19.78
C PHE A 28 -5.60 -18.54 19.92
N SER A 29 -5.08 -19.64 20.48
CA SER A 29 -3.63 -19.86 20.61
C SER A 29 -2.93 -20.21 19.29
N ASN A 30 -3.67 -20.60 18.25
CA ASN A 30 -3.09 -21.10 17.00
C ASN A 30 -3.17 -20.15 15.80
N SER A 31 -3.73 -18.94 15.96
CA SER A 31 -3.61 -17.92 14.91
C SER A 31 -2.49 -16.94 15.26
N LYS A 32 -1.27 -17.26 14.81
CA LYS A 32 -0.20 -16.27 14.62
C LYS A 32 -0.57 -15.33 13.46
N GLY A 33 -1.71 -14.65 13.57
CA GLY A 33 -2.08 -13.58 12.64
C GLY A 33 -1.13 -12.41 12.85
N LYS A 34 -0.59 -11.86 11.75
CA LYS A 34 0.23 -10.64 11.75
C LYS A 34 -0.59 -9.46 12.30
N VAL A 35 -0.57 -9.27 13.63
CA VAL A 35 -1.28 -8.18 14.32
C VAL A 35 -0.57 -6.86 14.01
N MET A 36 -1.36 -5.86 13.62
CA MET A 36 -0.93 -4.48 13.43
C MET A 36 -1.55 -3.67 14.58
N VAL A 37 -0.73 -2.94 15.32
CA VAL A 37 -1.18 -2.18 16.49
C VAL A 37 -1.34 -0.71 16.12
N PHE A 38 -2.53 -0.15 16.40
CA PHE A 38 -2.84 1.28 16.23
C PHE A 38 -2.97 1.96 17.59
N PHE A 39 -2.48 3.19 17.71
CA PHE A 39 -2.70 4.04 18.88
C PHE A 39 -3.19 5.44 18.49
N ASN A 40 -4.11 5.99 19.29
CA ASN A 40 -4.71 7.32 19.17
C ASN A 40 -4.64 8.03 20.54
N THR A 41 -4.36 9.32 20.62
CA THR A 41 -4.09 10.06 21.88
C THR A 41 -5.00 11.27 22.13
N ARG A 42 -6.31 11.02 22.34
CA ARG A 42 -7.35 11.81 23.08
C ARG A 42 -7.63 13.24 22.59
N TYR A 43 -8.89 13.62 22.30
CA TYR A 43 -9.96 13.89 23.28
C TYR A 43 -11.36 13.79 22.61
N GLY A 44 -12.27 12.99 23.18
CA GLY A 44 -13.75 13.10 23.00
C GLY A 44 -14.34 13.31 21.60
N ALA A 45 -14.47 12.25 20.80
CA ALA A 45 -15.53 12.19 19.77
C ALA A 45 -15.95 10.73 19.56
N ARG A 46 -17.27 10.51 19.54
CA ARG A 46 -17.92 9.20 19.42
C ARG A 46 -17.68 8.65 18.00
N GLY A 47 -17.03 7.49 17.90
CA GLY A 47 -16.88 6.79 16.62
C GLY A 47 -15.65 5.87 16.55
N CYS A 48 -15.50 4.93 17.48
CA CYS A 48 -14.55 3.83 17.31
C CYS A 48 -15.23 2.70 16.52
N VAL A 49 -14.74 2.39 15.33
CA VAL A 49 -14.98 1.08 14.71
C VAL A 49 -13.96 0.11 15.31
N CYS A 50 -14.43 -0.63 16.29
CA CYS A 50 -13.72 -1.74 16.93
C CYS A 50 -13.71 -2.94 15.99
N ILE A 51 -12.54 -3.41 15.57
CA ILE A 51 -12.35 -4.77 15.05
C ILE A 51 -11.61 -5.54 16.17
N PRO A 52 -12.10 -6.73 16.57
CA PRO A 52 -11.96 -7.20 17.94
C PRO A 52 -10.55 -7.74 18.22
N THR A 53 -9.72 -6.95 18.91
CA THR A 53 -8.82 -7.47 19.94
C THR A 53 -8.35 -6.36 20.87
N VAL A 54 -8.81 -6.47 22.12
CA VAL A 54 -8.39 -5.73 23.33
C VAL A 54 -8.89 -4.29 23.47
N CYS A 55 -10.06 -4.16 24.09
CA CYS A 55 -10.38 -3.02 24.96
C CYS A 55 -9.49 -3.08 26.22
N VAL A 56 -8.81 -1.98 26.57
CA VAL A 56 -8.34 -1.77 27.94
C VAL A 56 -9.11 -0.60 28.55
N TRP A 57 -9.98 -0.94 29.50
CA TRP A 57 -10.50 0.00 30.48
C TRP A 57 -9.35 0.60 31.29
N TRP A 58 -9.31 1.92 31.41
CA TRP A 58 -8.43 2.58 32.37
C TRP A 58 -9.12 2.58 33.74
N ARG A 59 -8.80 1.59 34.57
CA ARG A 59 -8.86 1.72 36.03
C ARG A 59 -7.55 1.18 36.57
N ALA A 60 -6.87 1.99 37.38
CA ALA A 60 -5.56 1.72 37.96
C ALA A 60 -5.47 0.29 38.53
N ALA A 61 -4.86 -0.62 37.77
CA ALA A 61 -4.46 -1.94 38.25
C ALA A 61 -2.95 -1.92 38.39
N ARG A 62 -2.47 -2.01 39.64
CA ARG A 62 -1.04 -2.20 39.93
C ARG A 62 -0.59 -3.52 39.28
N PRO A 63 0.48 -3.56 38.46
CA PRO A 63 1.05 -4.82 38.00
C PRO A 63 1.71 -5.53 39.19
N GLN A 64 1.29 -6.76 39.50
CA GLN A 64 1.90 -7.58 40.56
C GLN A 64 3.21 -8.28 40.17
N ARG A 65 3.79 -8.03 38.98
CA ARG A 65 5.12 -8.53 38.61
C ARG A 65 5.92 -7.49 37.87
N LYS A 66 7.14 -7.23 38.33
CA LYS A 66 8.14 -6.39 37.67
C LYS A 66 8.65 -7.12 36.42
N PRO A 67 8.63 -6.49 35.23
CA PRO A 67 9.45 -6.94 34.10
C PRO A 67 10.93 -6.65 34.43
N ASP A 68 11.84 -7.54 34.02
CA ASP A 68 13.28 -7.30 34.12
C ASP A 68 13.70 -6.22 33.12
N TRP A 69 14.11 -5.05 33.63
CA TRP A 69 14.56 -3.91 32.85
C TRP A 69 16.05 -3.64 33.11
N PRO A 70 16.81 -3.14 32.12
CA PRO A 70 18.10 -2.50 32.38
C PRO A 70 17.93 -1.32 33.36
N ASN A 71 18.72 -1.28 34.42
CA ASN A 71 18.58 -0.31 35.53
C ASN A 71 18.60 1.17 35.10
N THR A 72 19.19 1.48 33.95
CA THR A 72 19.25 2.83 33.35
C THR A 72 17.94 3.30 32.72
N LEU A 73 17.13 2.38 32.19
CA LEU A 73 15.81 2.71 31.61
C LEU A 73 14.75 2.83 32.69
N TRP A 74 14.84 1.99 33.74
CA TRP A 74 14.00 2.13 34.92
C TRP A 74 14.26 3.46 35.62
N SER A 75 15.51 3.93 35.75
CA SER A 75 15.80 5.23 36.39
C SER A 75 15.30 6.44 35.60
N LEU A 76 15.31 6.39 34.25
CA LEU A 76 14.71 7.42 33.40
C LEU A 76 13.17 7.46 33.48
N LEU A 77 12.50 6.31 33.60
CA LEU A 77 11.04 6.19 33.72
C LEU A 77 10.52 6.25 35.18
N SER A 78 11.37 6.03 36.18
CA SER A 78 10.99 6.19 37.59
C SER A 78 11.18 7.62 38.08
N ASN A 79 12.09 8.39 37.47
CA ASN A 79 12.17 9.84 37.64
C ASN A 79 10.97 10.60 37.00
N THR A 80 10.05 9.91 36.31
CA THR A 80 8.77 10.46 35.82
C THR A 80 7.57 10.06 36.67
N HIS A 81 7.75 9.24 37.72
CA HIS A 81 6.71 8.91 38.68
C HIS A 81 6.72 9.89 39.87
N SER A 82 5.81 10.88 39.84
CA SER A 82 5.41 11.61 41.05
C SER A 82 4.56 10.68 41.95
N PRO A 83 4.79 10.60 43.28
CA PRO A 83 3.99 9.76 44.18
C PRO A 83 2.51 10.19 44.25
N ASN A 84 2.20 11.40 43.80
CA ASN A 84 0.87 12.00 43.91
C ASN A 84 0.37 12.45 42.54
N GLY A 85 -0.25 11.54 41.78
CA GLY A 85 -1.41 11.75 40.89
C GLY A 85 -1.50 12.96 39.94
N HIS A 86 -0.45 13.76 39.75
CA HIS A 86 -0.44 14.96 38.93
C HIS A 86 0.74 14.91 37.97
N PHE A 87 0.44 14.70 36.68
CA PHE A 87 1.40 14.60 35.59
C PHE A 87 1.91 15.98 35.10
N ASP A 88 1.70 17.05 35.87
CA ASP A 88 1.85 18.42 35.36
C ASP A 88 3.16 19.12 35.73
N SER A 89 4.04 18.51 36.53
CA SER A 89 5.14 19.28 37.13
C SER A 89 6.53 18.69 37.02
N PHE A 90 6.96 18.15 35.87
CA PHE A 90 8.40 18.00 35.61
C PHE A 90 8.74 18.10 34.12
N LEU A 91 8.69 19.30 33.55
CA LEU A 91 9.38 19.64 32.29
C LEU A 91 9.82 21.11 32.36
N CYS A 92 11.05 21.34 32.83
CA CYS A 92 11.70 22.64 32.74
C CYS A 92 12.24 22.85 31.31
N CYS A 93 11.35 23.17 30.36
CA CYS A 93 11.71 23.70 29.05
C CYS A 93 11.13 25.11 28.94
N ARG A 94 11.99 26.09 28.62
CA ARG A 94 11.74 27.56 28.63
C ARG A 94 10.63 28.08 27.69
N SER A 95 9.90 27.23 26.95
CA SER A 95 8.75 27.65 26.12
C SER A 95 7.66 26.56 26.03
N ARG A 96 6.38 26.96 26.01
CA ARG A 96 5.22 26.02 25.95
C ARG A 96 5.26 25.09 24.72
N SER A 97 5.79 25.57 23.59
CA SER A 97 5.92 24.80 22.34
C SER A 97 6.96 23.67 22.43
N ASN A 98 8.13 23.93 23.05
CA ASN A 98 9.15 22.90 23.24
C ASN A 98 8.68 21.82 24.22
N ARG A 99 7.94 22.20 25.28
CA ARG A 99 7.36 21.26 26.24
C ARG A 99 6.42 20.26 25.58
N TRP A 100 5.59 20.71 24.64
CA TRP A 100 4.67 19.84 23.90
C TRP A 100 5.41 18.86 22.97
N ARG A 101 6.43 19.32 22.24
CA ARG A 101 7.25 18.46 21.35
C ARG A 101 7.99 17.36 22.10
N THR A 102 8.58 17.71 23.23
CA THR A 102 9.27 16.74 24.10
C THR A 102 8.29 15.69 24.63
N LYS A 103 7.08 16.10 25.03
CA LYS A 103 6.04 15.17 25.47
C LYS A 103 5.61 14.23 24.33
N GLN A 104 5.36 14.76 23.14
CA GLN A 104 4.98 13.95 21.98
C GLN A 104 6.03 12.89 21.66
N ASN A 105 7.32 13.25 21.65
CA ASN A 105 8.42 12.31 21.43
C ASN A 105 8.39 11.17 22.46
N LEU A 106 8.27 11.49 23.76
CA LEU A 106 8.23 10.48 24.82
C LEU A 106 6.99 9.58 24.75
N ASP A 107 5.82 10.16 24.44
CA ASP A 107 4.57 9.41 24.29
C ASP A 107 4.69 8.39 23.15
N TYR A 108 5.28 8.77 22.01
CA TYR A 108 5.51 7.84 20.89
C TYR A 108 6.54 6.76 21.23
N CYS A 109 7.65 7.12 21.87
CA CYS A 109 8.63 6.13 22.34
C CYS A 109 7.97 5.09 23.25
N PHE A 110 7.12 5.52 24.18
CA PHE A 110 6.40 4.62 25.09
C PHE A 110 5.47 3.67 24.34
N LEU A 111 4.70 4.17 23.38
CA LEU A 111 3.80 3.36 22.56
C LEU A 111 4.57 2.34 21.69
N MET A 112 5.67 2.75 21.07
CA MET A 112 6.53 1.87 20.27
C MET A 112 7.14 0.75 21.11
N MET A 113 7.68 1.08 22.30
CA MET A 113 8.21 0.06 23.24
C MET A 113 7.13 -0.94 23.66
N TYR A 114 5.94 -0.45 23.99
CA TYR A 114 4.83 -1.33 24.39
C TYR A 114 4.38 -2.24 23.24
N ALA A 115 4.35 -1.73 22.02
CA ALA A 115 3.85 -2.47 20.85
C ALA A 115 4.86 -3.48 20.29
N GLN A 116 6.14 -3.39 20.65
CA GLN A 116 7.21 -4.22 20.10
C GLN A 116 6.92 -5.73 20.15
N THR A 117 6.33 -6.22 21.24
CA THR A 117 6.03 -7.65 21.44
C THR A 117 4.62 -8.05 20.99
N LYS A 118 3.86 -7.11 20.42
CA LYS A 118 2.41 -7.27 20.18
C LYS A 118 2.05 -7.51 18.72
N GLY A 119 2.98 -7.32 17.79
CA GLY A 119 2.71 -7.43 16.37
C GLY A 119 3.96 -7.61 15.52
N THR A 120 3.75 -7.82 14.22
CA THR A 120 4.84 -7.83 13.23
C THR A 120 5.13 -6.42 12.75
N TYR A 121 4.08 -5.60 12.59
CA TYR A 121 4.17 -4.22 12.13
C TYR A 121 3.53 -3.28 13.15
N TYR A 122 4.13 -2.11 13.30
CA TYR A 122 3.64 -1.01 14.11
C TYR A 122 3.24 0.15 13.23
N VAL A 123 2.08 0.78 13.48
CA VAL A 123 1.64 1.98 12.75
C VAL A 123 1.36 3.11 13.72
N GLN A 124 2.05 4.22 13.56
CA GLN A 124 1.75 5.45 14.29
C GLN A 124 0.67 6.24 13.53
N LEU A 125 -0.42 6.57 14.23
CA LEU A 125 -1.44 7.51 13.77
C LEU A 125 -1.42 8.74 14.68
N GLU A 126 -1.92 9.87 14.16
CA GLU A 126 -2.16 11.07 14.96
C GLU A 126 -3.67 11.23 15.21
N ASP A 127 -4.01 12.14 16.12
CA ASP A 127 -5.39 12.54 16.38
C ASP A 127 -5.98 13.33 15.19
N ASP A 128 -7.31 13.50 15.18
CA ASP A 128 -8.04 14.31 14.20
C ASP A 128 -7.80 13.94 12.73
N ILE A 129 -7.71 12.64 12.41
CA ILE A 129 -7.52 12.17 11.04
C ILE A 129 -8.82 11.64 10.40
N VAL A 130 -8.97 11.87 9.10
CA VAL A 130 -9.95 11.17 8.25
C VAL A 130 -9.23 10.12 7.43
N ALA A 131 -9.74 8.88 7.49
CA ALA A 131 -9.20 7.74 6.77
C ALA A 131 -10.06 7.38 5.54
N ARG A 132 -9.43 6.86 4.49
CA ARG A 132 -10.11 6.24 3.35
C ARG A 132 -10.83 4.94 3.77
N PRO A 133 -11.96 4.57 3.13
CA PRO A 133 -12.54 3.25 3.30
C PRO A 133 -11.52 2.15 2.98
N ASN A 134 -11.59 1.02 3.67
CA ASN A 134 -10.68 -0.12 3.51
C ASN A 134 -9.19 0.15 3.78
N TYR A 135 -8.84 1.28 4.41
CA TYR A 135 -7.45 1.66 4.68
C TYR A 135 -6.64 0.53 5.33
N PHE A 136 -7.22 -0.22 6.28
CA PHE A 136 -6.56 -1.34 6.94
C PHE A 136 -6.12 -2.44 5.97
N THR A 137 -7.05 -2.92 5.13
CA THR A 137 -6.78 -3.97 4.15
C THR A 137 -5.74 -3.50 3.13
N THR A 138 -5.86 -2.25 2.66
CA THR A 138 -4.89 -1.64 1.75
C THR A 138 -3.49 -1.59 2.36
N MET A 139 -3.35 -1.09 3.60
CA MET A 139 -2.06 -1.03 4.29
C MET A 139 -1.44 -2.41 4.49
N LYS A 140 -2.26 -3.40 4.89
CA LYS A 140 -1.80 -4.77 5.10
C LYS A 140 -1.30 -5.39 3.81
N ASN A 141 -2.07 -5.29 2.73
CA ASN A 141 -1.68 -5.86 1.43
C ASN A 141 -0.42 -5.17 0.89
N PHE A 142 -0.34 -3.84 1.00
CA PHE A 142 0.83 -3.09 0.58
C PHE A 142 2.09 -3.53 1.33
N ALA A 143 2.02 -3.66 2.65
CA ALA A 143 3.14 -4.13 3.47
C ALA A 143 3.57 -5.58 3.15
N LEU A 144 2.63 -6.43 2.75
CA LEU A 144 2.91 -7.82 2.36
C LEU A 144 3.50 -7.94 0.95
N GLN A 145 3.22 -6.99 0.06
CA GLN A 145 3.80 -6.91 -1.28
C GLN A 145 5.26 -6.44 -1.25
N GLN A 146 5.67 -5.71 -0.21
CA GLN A 146 7.05 -5.21 -0.14
C GLN A 146 8.05 -6.34 0.20
N PRO A 147 9.23 -6.34 -0.45
CA PRO A 147 10.33 -7.24 -0.07
C PRO A 147 10.70 -7.07 1.41
N LEU A 148 11.05 -8.17 2.09
CA LEU A 148 11.27 -8.17 3.53
C LEU A 148 12.52 -7.37 3.98
N GLU A 149 13.52 -7.16 3.11
CA GLU A 149 14.83 -6.62 3.52
C GLU A 149 15.10 -5.17 3.09
N ASP A 150 14.29 -4.56 2.21
CA ASP A 150 14.71 -3.32 1.53
C ASP A 150 14.18 -2.01 2.13
N TRP A 151 13.17 -2.05 3.00
CA TRP A 151 12.51 -0.84 3.51
C TRP A 151 12.57 -0.69 5.03
N MET A 152 12.61 0.56 5.49
CA MET A 152 12.54 0.94 6.91
C MET A 152 11.17 1.51 7.29
N ILE A 153 10.57 2.32 6.41
CA ILE A 153 9.34 3.06 6.71
C ILE A 153 8.39 2.96 5.52
N LEU A 154 7.14 2.56 5.78
CA LEU A 154 6.04 2.75 4.82
C LEU A 154 5.21 3.95 5.23
N GLU A 155 5.05 4.91 4.32
CA GLU A 155 4.26 6.13 4.54
C GLU A 155 2.91 6.05 3.84
N PHE A 156 1.81 6.22 4.60
CA PHE A 156 0.44 6.29 4.05
C PHE A 156 -0.13 7.72 4.04
N SER A 157 0.68 8.70 4.46
CA SER A 157 0.42 10.15 4.42
C SER A 157 1.75 10.87 4.20
N GLN A 158 1.76 11.93 3.41
CA GLN A 158 2.93 12.82 3.27
C GLN A 158 3.03 13.79 4.46
N LEU A 159 1.90 14.16 5.05
CA LEU A 159 1.86 15.14 6.13
C LEU A 159 2.11 14.51 7.51
N GLY A 160 3.05 15.12 8.24
CA GLY A 160 3.34 14.82 9.65
C GLY A 160 3.85 13.41 9.89
N PHE A 161 3.59 12.92 11.10
CA PHE A 161 3.95 11.56 11.53
C PHE A 161 2.77 10.58 11.38
N ILE A 162 1.76 10.97 10.61
CA ILE A 162 0.52 10.20 10.38
C ILE A 162 0.81 9.00 9.48
N GLY A 163 0.28 7.84 9.85
CA GLY A 163 0.29 6.66 8.99
C GLY A 163 1.71 6.19 8.67
N LYS A 164 2.62 6.27 9.64
CA LYS A 164 3.99 5.76 9.51
C LYS A 164 4.05 4.34 10.04
N MET A 165 4.35 3.40 9.15
CA MET A 165 4.46 1.99 9.49
C MET A 165 5.93 1.57 9.59
N PHE A 166 6.22 0.78 10.61
CA PHE A 166 7.53 0.25 10.94
C PHE A 166 7.45 -1.26 11.18
N LYS A 167 8.56 -1.97 10.95
CA LYS A 167 8.70 -3.35 11.42
C LYS A 167 8.93 -3.33 12.93
N SER A 168 8.26 -4.23 13.66
CA SER A 168 8.36 -4.23 15.13
C SER A 168 9.77 -4.55 15.63
N ILE A 169 10.55 -5.30 14.83
CA ILE A 169 11.96 -5.60 15.09
C ILE A 169 12.85 -4.35 15.06
N ASP A 170 12.51 -3.36 14.23
CA ASP A 170 13.29 -2.12 14.09
C ASP A 170 12.94 -1.07 15.15
N LEU A 171 11.88 -1.29 15.94
CA LEU A 171 11.40 -0.29 16.91
C LEU A 171 12.41 0.01 18.00
N SER A 172 13.21 -0.96 18.47
CA SER A 172 14.25 -0.69 19.49
C SER A 172 15.22 0.38 19.02
N LEU A 173 15.75 0.24 17.81
CA LEU A 173 16.69 1.19 17.21
C LEU A 173 16.05 2.58 17.09
N ILE A 174 14.81 2.63 16.64
CA ILE A 174 14.07 3.88 16.44
C ILE A 174 13.84 4.58 17.78
N VAL A 175 13.36 3.85 18.78
CA VAL A 175 13.08 4.38 20.12
C VAL A 175 14.36 4.88 20.79
N GLU A 176 15.45 4.11 20.76
CA GLU A 176 16.72 4.50 21.35
C GLU A 176 17.24 5.82 20.74
N PHE A 177 17.18 5.94 19.41
CA PHE A 177 17.56 7.18 18.73
C PHE A 177 16.67 8.36 19.13
N MET A 178 15.35 8.15 19.18
CA MET A 178 14.41 9.19 19.59
C MET A 178 14.64 9.64 21.03
N LEU A 179 14.93 8.70 21.95
CA LEU A 179 15.22 8.98 23.35
C LEU A 179 16.55 9.73 23.56
N MET A 180 17.53 9.60 22.66
CA MET A 180 18.76 10.40 22.74
C MET A 180 18.53 11.90 22.50
N PHE A 181 17.57 12.26 21.64
CA PHE A 181 17.39 13.63 21.15
C PHE A 181 15.96 14.19 21.34
N TYR A 182 15.16 13.57 22.21
CA TYR A 182 13.74 13.88 22.40
C TYR A 182 13.46 15.33 22.85
N LYS A 183 14.45 16.04 23.42
CA LYS A 183 14.32 17.45 23.81
C LYS A 183 14.70 18.42 22.70
N ASP A 184 15.54 17.99 21.77
CA ASP A 184 16.25 18.90 20.86
C ASP A 184 15.53 19.07 19.53
N LYS A 185 14.85 18.03 19.05
CA LYS A 185 14.20 18.01 17.74
C LYS A 185 12.80 17.39 17.79
N PRO A 186 11.87 17.84 16.92
CA PRO A 186 10.58 17.18 16.76
C PRO A 186 10.75 15.80 16.11
N ILE A 187 9.77 14.92 16.32
CA ILE A 187 9.82 13.52 15.89
C ILE A 187 10.10 13.32 14.39
N ASP A 188 9.49 14.13 13.52
CA ASP A 188 9.68 14.01 12.06
C ASP A 188 11.13 14.23 11.65
N TRP A 189 11.80 15.16 12.33
CA TRP A 189 13.20 15.49 12.05
C TRP A 189 14.12 14.41 12.61
N LEU A 190 13.80 13.88 13.79
CA LEU A 190 14.53 12.73 14.34
C LEU A 190 14.48 11.54 13.39
N LEU A 191 13.31 11.27 12.82
CA LEU A 191 13.13 10.20 11.84
C LEU A 191 13.95 10.44 10.56
N ASP A 192 13.97 11.67 10.04
CA ASP A 192 14.82 12.02 8.89
C ASP A 192 16.31 11.90 9.22
N HIS A 193 16.72 12.26 10.44
CA HIS A 193 18.09 12.08 10.92
C HIS A 193 18.49 10.60 11.02
N ILE A 194 17.60 9.71 11.46
CA ILE A 194 17.86 8.25 11.44
C ILE A 194 18.18 7.80 10.01
N MET A 195 17.37 8.20 9.04
CA MET A 195 17.61 7.85 7.64
C MET A 195 18.91 8.46 7.11
N TRP A 196 19.19 9.73 7.46
CA TRP A 196 20.43 10.39 7.07
C TRP A 196 21.66 9.63 7.56
N VAL A 197 21.69 9.26 8.85
CA VAL A 197 22.79 8.50 9.44
C VAL A 197 22.93 7.11 8.81
N LYS A 198 21.83 6.46 8.42
CA LYS A 198 21.87 5.11 7.84
C LYS A 198 22.38 5.07 6.40
N VAL A 199 22.03 6.03 5.55
CA VAL A 199 22.26 5.90 4.09
C VAL A 199 22.97 7.06 3.41
N CYS A 200 23.14 8.20 4.09
CA CYS A 200 23.80 9.35 3.50
C CYS A 200 25.30 9.32 3.79
N ASN A 201 26.10 9.27 2.73
CA ASN A 201 27.55 9.39 2.82
C ASN A 201 27.92 10.89 2.75
N PRO A 202 28.69 11.44 3.73
CA PRO A 202 29.17 12.82 3.71
C PRO A 202 29.98 13.21 2.47
N GLU A 203 30.62 12.24 1.81
CA GLU A 203 31.45 12.45 0.61
C GLU A 203 30.63 12.54 -0.69
N LYS A 204 29.31 12.33 -0.64
CA LYS A 204 28.43 12.31 -1.80
C LYS A 204 27.43 13.47 -1.79
N ASP A 205 26.93 13.79 -2.99
CA ASP A 205 25.96 14.87 -3.17
C ASP A 205 24.63 14.64 -2.44
N ALA A 206 23.97 15.75 -2.09
CA ALA A 206 22.63 15.74 -1.50
C ALA A 206 21.60 14.95 -2.34
N LYS A 207 21.67 15.03 -3.67
CA LYS A 207 20.80 14.26 -4.57
C LYS A 207 20.97 12.75 -4.43
N HIS A 208 22.18 12.28 -4.14
CA HIS A 208 22.44 10.87 -3.87
C HIS A 208 21.79 10.46 -2.54
N CYS A 209 21.97 11.27 -1.49
CA CYS A 209 21.34 11.04 -0.19
C CYS A 209 19.81 10.97 -0.29
N ASP A 210 19.17 11.89 -1.01
CA ASP A 210 17.72 11.89 -1.19
C ASP A 210 17.20 10.63 -1.91
N ARG A 211 17.92 10.15 -2.93
CA ARG A 211 17.58 8.90 -3.62
C ARG A 211 17.67 7.70 -2.69
N GLN A 212 18.73 7.62 -1.89
CA GLN A 212 18.90 6.52 -0.94
C GLN A 212 17.83 6.55 0.16
N LYS A 213 17.50 7.73 0.68
CA LYS A 213 16.39 7.90 1.63
C LYS A 213 15.06 7.45 1.04
N ALA A 214 14.80 7.77 -0.23
CA ALA A 214 13.56 7.36 -0.92
C ALA A 214 13.43 5.83 -1.08
N ASN A 215 14.55 5.10 -1.20
CA ASN A 215 14.52 3.63 -1.26
C ASN A 215 14.12 3.01 0.10
N LEU A 216 14.59 3.58 1.21
CA LEU A 216 14.21 3.12 2.55
C LEU A 216 12.81 3.57 2.99
N ARG A 217 12.35 4.70 2.45
CA ARG A 217 11.07 5.34 2.79
C ARG A 217 10.11 5.24 1.62
N ILE A 218 9.39 4.13 1.56
CA ILE A 218 8.44 3.85 0.49
C ILE A 218 7.11 4.51 0.84
N ARG A 219 6.60 5.31 -0.10
CA ARG A 219 5.32 6.00 0.06
C ARG A 219 4.21 5.30 -0.71
N PHE A 220 3.09 5.04 -0.04
CA PHE A 220 1.85 4.62 -0.66
C PHE A 220 1.12 5.82 -1.27
N LYS A 221 0.66 5.67 -2.52
CA LYS A 221 -0.17 6.65 -3.22
C LYS A 221 -1.44 5.97 -3.75
N PRO A 222 -2.62 6.59 -3.65
CA PRO A 222 -2.91 7.88 -3.01
C PRO A 222 -2.87 7.79 -1.47
N SER A 223 -2.71 8.93 -0.79
CA SER A 223 -2.65 8.95 0.69
C SER A 223 -3.96 8.45 1.30
N LEU A 224 -3.83 7.62 2.34
CA LEU A 224 -4.95 7.00 3.03
C LEU A 224 -5.52 7.87 4.15
N PHE A 225 -4.72 8.80 4.66
CA PHE A 225 -5.07 9.63 5.81
C PHE A 225 -4.93 11.12 5.49
N GLN A 226 -5.79 11.93 6.11
CA GLN A 226 -5.74 13.38 6.07
C GLN A 226 -6.00 13.93 7.46
N HIS A 227 -5.15 14.82 7.92
CA HIS A 227 -5.40 15.58 9.14
C HIS A 227 -6.55 16.57 8.91
N VAL A 228 -7.57 16.53 9.76
CA VAL A 228 -8.75 17.41 9.78
C VAL A 228 -8.70 18.22 11.06
N GLY A 229 -7.84 19.24 11.05
CA GLY A 229 -7.76 20.20 12.15
C GLY A 229 -7.59 21.60 11.56
N THR A 230 -8.69 22.30 11.33
CA THR A 230 -8.67 23.72 10.88
C THR A 230 -8.22 24.66 12.00
N HIS A 231 -8.41 24.26 13.25
CA HIS A 231 -7.91 24.95 14.44
C HIS A 231 -6.88 24.07 15.15
N SER A 232 -5.62 24.48 15.13
CA SER A 232 -4.63 23.93 16.05
C SER A 232 -5.04 24.28 17.48
N SER A 233 -4.77 23.39 18.44
CA SER A 233 -4.86 23.66 19.88
C SER A 233 -3.92 24.80 20.34
N LEU A 234 -3.02 25.27 19.47
CA LEU A 234 -2.25 26.50 19.63
C LEU A 234 -3.06 27.71 19.13
N ALA A 235 -3.34 28.64 20.04
CA ALA A 235 -4.07 29.88 19.76
C ALA A 235 -3.51 30.60 18.51
N GLY A 236 -4.38 30.82 17.51
CA GLY A 236 -4.07 31.59 16.29
C GLY A 236 -3.46 30.81 15.13
N LYS A 237 -3.18 29.51 15.25
CA LYS A 237 -2.60 28.72 14.14
C LYS A 237 -3.67 27.96 13.37
N ILE A 238 -4.14 28.55 12.27
CA ILE A 238 -5.05 27.90 11.31
C ILE A 238 -4.22 27.03 10.37
N GLN A 239 -4.40 25.71 10.43
CA GLN A 239 -3.66 24.76 9.61
C GLN A 239 -4.50 24.44 8.35
N LYS A 240 -4.17 25.09 7.22
CA LYS A 240 -4.81 24.85 5.90
C LYS A 240 -4.12 23.76 5.07
N LEU A 241 -3.13 23.08 5.64
CA LEU A 241 -2.33 22.10 4.92
C LEU A 241 -3.15 20.83 4.66
N LYS A 242 -3.51 20.62 3.40
CA LYS A 242 -4.07 19.36 2.89
C LYS A 242 -2.95 18.52 2.29
N ASP A 243 -3.04 17.22 2.49
CA ASP A 243 -2.13 16.29 1.85
C ASP A 243 -2.39 16.34 0.35
N LYS A 244 -1.32 16.47 -0.43
CA LYS A 244 -1.43 16.63 -1.88
C LYS A 244 -2.08 15.41 -2.53
N ASP A 245 -1.86 14.22 -1.97
CA ASP A 245 -2.29 12.97 -2.56
C ASP A 245 -3.56 12.41 -1.88
N PHE A 246 -4.11 13.08 -0.87
CA PHE A 246 -5.37 12.71 -0.25
C PHE A 246 -6.56 13.18 -1.09
N GLY A 247 -7.56 12.32 -1.27
CA GLY A 247 -8.71 12.62 -2.14
C GLY A 247 -8.44 12.37 -3.62
N LYS A 248 -7.17 12.32 -4.08
CA LYS A 248 -6.83 11.95 -5.46
C LYS A 248 -7.34 10.56 -5.81
N GLN A 249 -7.88 10.43 -7.02
CA GLN A 249 -8.30 9.14 -7.57
C GLN A 249 -7.07 8.33 -8.00
N THR A 250 -7.18 7.01 -7.97
CA THR A 250 -6.13 6.11 -8.48
C THR A 250 -5.87 6.42 -9.95
N LEU A 251 -4.61 6.67 -10.31
CA LEU A 251 -4.21 7.05 -11.67
C LEU A 251 -4.19 5.86 -12.65
N HIS A 252 -4.20 4.65 -12.11
CA HIS A 252 -4.20 3.40 -12.84
C HIS A 252 -5.20 2.42 -12.22
N LYS A 253 -5.54 1.38 -12.97
CA LYS A 253 -6.36 0.27 -12.47
C LYS A 253 -5.69 -1.05 -12.84
N GLY A 254 -5.18 -1.73 -11.81
CA GLY A 254 -4.50 -3.01 -11.95
C GLY A 254 -5.44 -4.18 -12.09
N HIS A 255 -5.03 -5.19 -12.86
CA HIS A 255 -5.76 -6.43 -13.10
C HIS A 255 -4.83 -7.63 -13.10
N ALA A 256 -5.37 -8.82 -12.82
CA ALA A 256 -4.62 -10.07 -12.88
C ALA A 256 -4.52 -10.57 -14.33
N ASN A 257 -3.58 -10.02 -15.09
CA ASN A 257 -3.36 -10.37 -16.49
C ASN A 257 -2.62 -11.73 -16.65
N PRO A 258 -2.77 -12.41 -17.80
CA PRO A 258 -1.97 -13.60 -18.14
C PRO A 258 -0.47 -13.35 -18.05
N LEU A 259 0.35 -14.32 -17.67
CA LEU A 259 1.80 -14.11 -17.64
C LEU A 259 2.34 -13.87 -19.05
N ALA A 260 3.03 -12.75 -19.24
CA ALA A 260 3.58 -12.32 -20.51
C ALA A 260 4.93 -11.61 -20.32
N GLU A 261 5.80 -11.74 -21.32
CA GLU A 261 6.94 -10.86 -21.54
C GLU A 261 6.44 -9.60 -22.24
N VAL A 262 6.68 -8.43 -21.64
CA VAL A 262 6.27 -7.14 -22.21
C VAL A 262 7.47 -6.40 -22.77
N THR A 263 7.31 -5.88 -23.98
CA THR A 263 8.37 -5.19 -24.74
C THR A 263 7.79 -3.94 -25.40
N THR A 264 8.56 -2.86 -25.42
CA THR A 264 8.15 -1.62 -26.10
C THR A 264 9.33 -0.91 -26.73
N SER A 265 9.08 -0.23 -27.86
CA SER A 265 10.04 0.67 -28.48
C SER A 265 10.04 2.07 -27.84
N LEU A 266 8.98 2.41 -27.10
CA LEU A 266 8.78 3.73 -26.52
C LEU A 266 9.74 3.96 -25.35
N LYS A 267 10.33 5.16 -25.30
CA LYS A 267 11.20 5.56 -24.19
C LYS A 267 10.36 5.84 -22.96
N THR A 268 10.61 5.11 -21.89
CA THR A 268 9.92 5.25 -20.59
C THR A 268 10.31 6.55 -19.88
N TYR A 269 9.33 7.16 -19.22
CA TYR A 269 9.54 8.31 -18.35
C TYR A 269 9.75 7.84 -16.90
N GLN A 270 10.91 8.18 -16.34
CA GLN A 270 11.27 7.86 -14.95
C GLN A 270 11.13 6.35 -14.60
N HIS A 271 10.24 6.00 -13.68
CA HIS A 271 10.04 4.66 -13.12
C HIS A 271 8.70 4.03 -13.53
N PHE A 272 7.99 4.65 -14.48
CA PHE A 272 6.68 4.24 -15.00
C PHE A 272 6.85 3.27 -16.17
N THR A 273 7.31 2.05 -15.86
CA THR A 273 7.65 1.04 -16.87
C THR A 273 6.44 0.19 -17.27
N LEU A 274 6.55 -0.47 -18.42
CA LEU A 274 5.45 -1.27 -18.98
C LEU A 274 5.17 -2.51 -18.13
N GLU A 275 6.20 -3.09 -17.51
CA GLU A 275 6.11 -4.26 -16.64
C GLU A 275 5.19 -3.95 -15.45
N LYS A 276 5.37 -2.79 -14.81
CA LYS A 276 4.54 -2.36 -13.69
C LYS A 276 3.08 -2.13 -14.10
N ALA A 277 2.87 -1.57 -15.30
CA ALA A 277 1.54 -1.37 -15.86
C ALA A 277 0.82 -2.69 -16.12
N TYR A 278 1.54 -3.67 -16.66
CA TYR A 278 0.99 -4.98 -16.96
C TYR A 278 0.67 -5.81 -15.70
N LEU A 279 1.52 -5.70 -14.67
CA LEU A 279 1.29 -6.30 -13.34
C LEU A 279 0.22 -5.57 -12.52
N GLY A 280 -0.19 -4.37 -12.94
CA GLY A 280 -1.16 -3.54 -12.25
C GLY A 280 -0.63 -2.88 -10.98
N GLU A 281 0.70 -2.70 -10.87
CA GLU A 281 1.37 -2.00 -9.77
C GLU A 281 1.40 -0.49 -9.99
N ASP A 282 1.54 -0.05 -11.24
CA ASP A 282 1.55 1.37 -11.63
C ASP A 282 0.96 1.56 -13.04
N PHE A 283 1.08 2.75 -13.64
CA PHE A 283 0.82 2.97 -15.07
C PHE A 283 2.13 3.06 -15.87
N PHE A 284 2.01 2.91 -17.18
CA PHE A 284 3.10 3.15 -18.12
C PHE A 284 3.04 4.59 -18.60
N TRP A 285 4.17 5.29 -18.55
CA TRP A 285 4.29 6.66 -19.06
C TRP A 285 5.53 6.76 -19.94
N ALA A 286 5.34 7.19 -21.17
CA ALA A 286 6.39 7.30 -22.17
C ALA A 286 6.36 8.65 -22.87
N PHE A 287 7.50 8.99 -23.48
CA PHE A 287 7.63 10.17 -24.34
C PHE A 287 6.77 10.06 -25.62
N THR A 288 6.82 11.10 -26.45
CA THR A 288 6.07 11.20 -27.70
C THR A 288 6.31 9.99 -28.63
N PRO A 289 5.25 9.25 -29.02
CA PRO A 289 5.36 8.12 -29.93
C PRO A 289 5.51 8.59 -31.38
N VAL A 290 6.25 7.81 -32.16
CA VAL A 290 6.45 7.98 -33.59
C VAL A 290 5.74 6.85 -34.33
N ALA A 291 5.32 7.08 -35.58
CA ALA A 291 4.74 6.04 -36.43
C ALA A 291 5.66 4.82 -36.51
N GLY A 292 5.09 3.63 -36.27
CA GLY A 292 5.81 2.37 -36.18
C GLY A 292 6.24 1.97 -34.76
N ASP A 293 6.09 2.84 -33.76
CA ASP A 293 6.30 2.46 -32.38
C ASP A 293 5.30 1.40 -31.92
N PHE A 294 5.75 0.50 -31.04
CA PHE A 294 4.93 -0.62 -30.60
C PHE A 294 5.03 -0.91 -29.09
N ILE A 295 3.96 -1.51 -28.58
CA ILE A 295 3.88 -2.14 -27.27
C ILE A 295 3.44 -3.59 -27.52
N ARG A 296 4.30 -4.56 -27.22
CA ARG A 296 4.06 -5.97 -27.48
C ARG A 296 4.07 -6.77 -26.18
N MET A 297 3.02 -7.54 -25.96
CA MET A 297 2.81 -8.44 -24.83
C MET A 297 2.82 -9.87 -25.37
N ARG A 298 3.92 -10.60 -25.18
CA ARG A 298 4.08 -11.98 -25.64
C ARG A 298 3.81 -12.94 -24.49
N PHE A 299 2.81 -13.80 -24.62
CA PHE A 299 2.48 -14.77 -23.58
C PHE A 299 3.53 -15.87 -23.51
N PHE A 300 3.88 -16.31 -22.30
CA PHE A 300 4.80 -17.44 -22.13
C PHE A 300 4.21 -18.76 -22.64
N THR A 301 2.89 -18.90 -22.56
CA THR A 301 2.13 -20.01 -23.12
C THR A 301 0.99 -19.47 -23.96
N PRO A 302 0.63 -20.08 -25.10
CA PRO A 302 -0.51 -19.63 -25.90
C PRO A 302 -1.81 -19.62 -25.09
N VAL A 303 -2.53 -18.50 -25.09
CA VAL A 303 -3.71 -18.29 -24.25
C VAL A 303 -4.93 -17.98 -25.10
N ARG A 304 -6.05 -18.68 -24.86
CA ARG A 304 -7.35 -18.27 -25.41
C ARG A 304 -7.86 -17.06 -24.65
N ILE A 305 -8.12 -15.98 -25.37
CA ILE A 305 -8.53 -14.69 -24.80
C ILE A 305 -9.93 -14.41 -25.28
N GLU A 306 -10.77 -13.92 -24.40
CA GLU A 306 -12.18 -13.62 -24.68
C GLU A 306 -12.39 -12.12 -24.89
N LYS A 307 -11.76 -11.30 -24.03
CA LYS A 307 -11.96 -9.86 -24.01
C LYS A 307 -10.66 -9.13 -23.68
N TYR A 308 -10.46 -7.98 -24.32
CA TYR A 308 -9.40 -7.04 -23.98
C TYR A 308 -9.98 -5.65 -23.69
N PHE A 309 -9.29 -4.92 -22.83
CA PHE A 309 -9.57 -3.52 -22.53
C PHE A 309 -8.27 -2.79 -22.21
N PHE A 310 -7.98 -1.74 -22.98
CA PHE A 310 -6.84 -0.87 -22.80
C PHE A 310 -7.33 0.57 -22.64
N ARG A 311 -6.86 1.25 -21.59
CA ARG A 311 -7.15 2.68 -21.36
C ARG A 311 -5.88 3.48 -21.34
N SER A 312 -5.87 4.55 -22.12
CA SER A 312 -4.80 5.51 -22.23
C SER A 312 -5.21 6.86 -21.65
N GLY A 313 -4.26 7.57 -21.07
CA GLY A 313 -4.46 8.79 -20.27
C GLY A 313 -4.86 8.50 -18.83
N ASN A 314 -4.77 9.53 -17.98
CA ASN A 314 -5.23 9.49 -16.59
C ASN A 314 -5.90 10.83 -16.19
N ILE A 315 -6.34 10.96 -14.93
CA ILE A 315 -7.07 12.16 -14.46
C ILE A 315 -6.16 13.39 -14.29
N GLU A 316 -4.86 13.19 -14.05
CA GLU A 316 -3.89 14.29 -13.88
C GLU A 316 -3.41 14.81 -15.25
N HIS A 317 -3.30 13.91 -16.23
CA HIS A 317 -2.81 14.12 -17.58
C HIS A 317 -3.80 13.53 -18.59
N PRO A 318 -4.98 14.17 -18.79
CA PRO A 318 -6.00 13.67 -19.71
C PRO A 318 -5.60 13.78 -21.19
N GLY A 319 -4.58 14.60 -21.50
CA GLY A 319 -4.06 14.79 -22.86
C GLY A 319 -3.08 13.70 -23.30
N ASP A 320 -2.45 13.01 -22.36
CA ASP A 320 -1.37 12.03 -22.63
C ASP A 320 -1.98 10.69 -23.06
N LYS A 321 -2.48 10.63 -24.29
CA LYS A 321 -3.24 9.50 -24.83
C LYS A 321 -2.63 8.93 -26.10
N LEU A 322 -2.84 7.64 -26.31
CA LEU A 322 -2.64 6.98 -27.60
C LEU A 322 -3.74 7.41 -28.58
N TYR A 323 -3.30 7.97 -29.70
CA TYR A 323 -4.13 8.32 -30.85
C TYR A 323 -3.70 7.46 -32.05
N ASN A 324 -4.66 7.09 -32.91
CA ASN A 324 -4.40 6.31 -34.13
C ASN A 324 -3.50 5.09 -33.90
N THR A 325 -3.81 4.33 -32.85
CA THR A 325 -3.07 3.11 -32.51
C THR A 325 -3.95 1.90 -32.79
N SER A 326 -3.46 0.92 -33.53
CA SER A 326 -4.14 -0.35 -33.78
C SER A 326 -3.91 -1.32 -32.63
N VAL A 327 -4.90 -2.20 -32.40
CA VAL A 327 -4.78 -3.38 -31.54
C VAL A 327 -4.68 -4.59 -32.43
N GLU A 328 -3.59 -5.32 -32.29
CA GLU A 328 -3.23 -6.45 -33.12
C GLU A 328 -2.97 -7.69 -32.26
N VAL A 329 -3.29 -8.86 -32.79
CA VAL A 329 -3.06 -10.15 -32.13
C VAL A 329 -2.32 -11.12 -33.04
N LEU A 330 -1.51 -11.97 -32.44
CA LEU A 330 -0.81 -13.05 -33.12
C LEU A 330 -1.42 -14.39 -32.66
N PRO A 331 -2.19 -15.08 -33.53
CA PRO A 331 -2.62 -16.45 -33.28
C PRO A 331 -1.42 -17.40 -33.18
N PHE A 332 -1.54 -18.43 -32.36
CA PHE A 332 -0.57 -19.52 -32.34
C PHE A 332 -0.83 -20.43 -33.55
N ASP A 333 0.10 -20.46 -34.49
CA ASP A 333 0.00 -21.30 -35.69
C ASP A 333 0.05 -22.78 -35.30
N ASN A 334 -1.13 -23.39 -35.15
CA ASN A 334 -1.25 -24.83 -35.28
C ASN A 334 -1.16 -25.14 -36.79
N ILE A 335 -0.15 -25.92 -37.18
CA ILE A 335 0.09 -26.47 -38.53
C ILE A 335 -1.15 -27.20 -39.15
N GLN A 336 -2.25 -27.33 -38.39
CA GLN A 336 -3.54 -27.85 -38.85
C GLN A 336 -4.47 -26.80 -39.49
N GLY A 337 -4.36 -25.51 -39.18
CA GLY A 337 -5.29 -24.47 -39.68
C GLY A 337 -5.11 -24.12 -41.16
N GLU A 338 -3.88 -24.15 -41.68
CA GLU A 338 -3.62 -23.92 -43.11
C GLU A 338 -4.23 -25.01 -44.00
N LYS A 339 -4.43 -26.24 -43.49
CA LYS A 339 -5.08 -27.33 -44.23
C LYS A 339 -6.60 -27.18 -44.35
N GLU A 340 -7.23 -26.41 -43.47
CA GLU A 340 -8.68 -26.13 -43.55
C GLU A 340 -8.96 -24.91 -44.45
N ALA A 341 -8.09 -23.88 -44.42
CA ALA A 341 -8.22 -22.71 -45.30
C ALA A 341 -8.00 -23.02 -46.79
N LEU A 342 -7.26 -24.09 -47.13
CA LEU A 342 -7.05 -24.56 -48.51
C LEU A 342 -8.22 -25.40 -49.06
N ARG A 343 -9.28 -25.67 -48.28
CA ARG A 343 -10.43 -26.48 -48.72
C ARG A 343 -11.70 -25.68 -49.00
N GLU A 344 -11.84 -24.48 -48.46
CA GLU A 344 -13.01 -23.64 -48.72
C GLU A 344 -12.69 -22.55 -49.75
N GLY A 345 -12.78 -22.94 -51.03
CA GLY A 345 -12.79 -22.02 -52.17
C GLY A 345 -14.05 -21.16 -52.20
N THR A 346 -14.15 -20.18 -51.30
CA THR A 346 -15.16 -19.13 -51.38
C THR A 346 -14.54 -17.78 -51.09
N GLU A 347 -14.54 -16.91 -52.11
CA GLU A 347 -14.17 -15.51 -52.03
C GLU A 347 -14.89 -14.81 -50.86
N LYS A 348 -14.18 -14.64 -49.74
CA LYS A 348 -14.57 -13.69 -48.70
C LYS A 348 -13.38 -12.76 -48.51
N SER A 349 -13.60 -11.48 -48.76
CA SER A 349 -12.68 -10.43 -48.29
C SER A 349 -12.30 -10.73 -46.85
N PRO A 350 -11.01 -10.76 -46.49
CA PRO A 350 -10.61 -11.14 -45.15
C PRO A 350 -11.26 -10.17 -44.15
N ARG A 351 -12.06 -10.71 -43.22
CA ARG A 351 -12.81 -9.93 -42.22
C ARG A 351 -11.88 -9.04 -41.37
N TYR A 352 -10.62 -9.43 -41.28
CA TYR A 352 -9.57 -8.73 -40.55
C TYR A 352 -8.35 -8.52 -41.46
N HIS A 353 -7.71 -7.36 -41.33
CA HIS A 353 -6.46 -7.10 -42.04
C HIS A 353 -5.31 -7.82 -41.33
N ARG A 354 -4.60 -8.66 -42.08
CA ARG A 354 -3.40 -9.35 -41.61
C ARG A 354 -2.16 -8.59 -42.09
N THR A 355 -1.25 -8.29 -41.18
CA THR A 355 0.03 -7.65 -41.48
C THR A 355 1.03 -8.69 -41.98
N GLU A 356 2.09 -8.23 -42.65
CA GLU A 356 3.11 -9.10 -43.28
C GLU A 356 3.84 -10.00 -42.27
N ASP A 357 3.89 -9.58 -41.01
CA ASP A 357 4.52 -10.31 -39.89
C ASP A 357 3.56 -11.27 -39.17
N GLY A 358 2.38 -11.52 -39.74
CA GLY A 358 1.43 -12.52 -39.26
C GLY A 358 0.42 -12.03 -38.23
N PHE A 359 0.53 -10.79 -37.74
CA PHE A 359 -0.45 -10.21 -36.82
C PHE A 359 -1.77 -9.87 -37.52
N ILE A 360 -2.85 -9.87 -36.76
CA ILE A 360 -4.21 -9.58 -37.21
C ILE A 360 -4.73 -8.36 -36.45
N CYS A 361 -5.14 -7.32 -37.17
CA CYS A 361 -5.74 -6.12 -36.57
C CYS A 361 -7.19 -6.39 -36.15
N ILE A 362 -7.47 -6.27 -34.85
CA ILE A 362 -8.77 -6.57 -34.23
C ILE A 362 -9.47 -5.35 -33.63
N GLY A 363 -8.80 -4.20 -33.60
CA GLY A 363 -9.37 -2.98 -33.04
C GLY A 363 -8.48 -1.76 -33.21
N MET A 364 -9.01 -0.61 -32.81
CA MET A 364 -8.28 0.65 -32.80
C MET A 364 -8.62 1.46 -31.56
N PHE A 365 -7.68 2.27 -31.09
CA PHE A 365 -7.92 3.22 -30.03
C PHE A 365 -8.86 4.34 -30.50
N GLN A 366 -9.95 4.53 -29.75
CA GLN A 366 -10.89 5.63 -29.91
C GLN A 366 -10.92 6.46 -28.63
N ASN A 367 -10.58 7.74 -28.72
CA ASN A 367 -10.54 8.67 -27.57
C ASN A 367 -9.67 8.20 -26.38
N GLY A 368 -8.63 7.40 -26.67
CA GLY A 368 -7.74 6.80 -25.66
C GLY A 368 -8.27 5.51 -25.04
N ILE A 369 -9.32 4.88 -25.58
CA ILE A 369 -9.82 3.59 -25.12
C ILE A 369 -9.82 2.62 -26.31
N ALA A 370 -9.35 1.39 -26.08
CA ALA A 370 -9.52 0.29 -26.99
C ALA A 370 -10.09 -0.90 -26.23
N GLU A 371 -11.30 -1.31 -26.59
CA GLU A 371 -11.97 -2.46 -26.00
C GLU A 371 -12.63 -3.31 -27.08
N GLY A 372 -12.65 -4.62 -26.86
CA GLY A 372 -13.25 -5.54 -27.80
C GLY A 372 -13.22 -6.97 -27.33
N GLU A 373 -14.05 -7.79 -27.97
CA GLU A 373 -14.02 -9.24 -27.84
C GLU A 373 -13.08 -9.82 -28.90
N VAL A 374 -12.35 -10.87 -28.52
CA VAL A 374 -11.46 -11.57 -29.44
C VAL A 374 -12.25 -12.69 -30.10
N ASP A 375 -12.23 -12.73 -31.44
CA ASP A 375 -12.96 -13.75 -32.20
C ASP A 375 -12.44 -15.15 -31.83
N PRO A 376 -13.30 -16.08 -31.35
CA PRO A 376 -12.87 -17.42 -30.96
C PRO A 376 -12.22 -18.22 -32.09
N SER A 377 -12.49 -17.86 -33.36
CA SER A 377 -11.88 -18.50 -34.53
C SER A 377 -10.36 -18.34 -34.60
N PHE A 378 -9.79 -17.34 -33.91
CA PHE A 378 -8.34 -17.18 -33.82
C PHE A 378 -7.66 -18.23 -32.95
N GLY A 379 -8.40 -18.98 -32.13
CA GLY A 379 -7.83 -19.96 -31.23
C GLY A 379 -6.93 -19.35 -30.15
N PRO A 380 -5.93 -20.09 -29.63
CA PRO A 380 -5.00 -19.56 -28.64
C PRO A 380 -4.06 -18.53 -29.26
N LEU A 381 -3.82 -17.42 -28.57
CA LEU A 381 -2.95 -16.33 -29.01
C LEU A 381 -1.55 -16.43 -28.39
N GLU A 382 -0.52 -16.15 -29.18
CA GLU A 382 0.87 -16.03 -28.72
C GLU A 382 1.18 -14.61 -28.21
N ALA A 383 0.64 -13.56 -28.85
CA ALA A 383 0.95 -12.20 -28.47
C ALA A 383 -0.16 -11.20 -28.77
N PHE A 384 -0.19 -10.11 -27.99
CA PHE A 384 -0.84 -8.85 -28.33
C PHE A 384 0.19 -7.81 -28.75
N ARG A 385 -0.17 -6.95 -29.68
CA ARG A 385 0.62 -5.78 -30.07
C ARG A 385 -0.28 -4.55 -30.23
N LEU A 386 0.19 -3.43 -29.70
CA LEU A 386 -0.36 -2.11 -29.98
C LEU A 386 0.63 -1.40 -30.90
N THR A 387 0.19 -0.95 -32.06
CA THR A 387 1.07 -0.31 -33.07
C THR A 387 0.59 1.11 -33.31
N VAL A 388 1.49 2.09 -33.17
CA VAL A 388 1.18 3.51 -33.43
C VAL A 388 1.28 3.77 -34.93
N LEU A 389 0.17 4.18 -35.55
CA LEU A 389 0.10 4.35 -37.00
C LEU A 389 0.56 5.75 -37.46
N THR A 390 0.45 6.76 -36.61
CA THR A 390 0.80 8.15 -36.93
C THR A 390 1.54 8.80 -35.77
N ASP A 391 2.48 9.68 -36.09
CA ASP A 391 3.22 10.47 -35.10
C ASP A 391 2.27 11.23 -34.18
N SER A 392 2.58 11.25 -32.88
CA SER A 392 1.79 12.01 -31.90
C SER A 392 2.64 13.10 -31.25
N PRO A 393 2.14 14.35 -31.19
CA PRO A 393 2.86 15.45 -30.54
C PRO A 393 2.79 15.40 -29.01
N VAL A 394 2.01 14.47 -28.45
CA VAL A 394 1.78 14.34 -27.00
C VAL A 394 2.46 13.10 -26.43
N TRP A 395 2.73 13.13 -25.14
CA TRP A 395 3.24 11.97 -24.40
C TRP A 395 2.13 10.93 -24.24
N VAL A 396 2.51 9.72 -23.85
CA VAL A 396 1.57 8.59 -23.78
C VAL A 396 1.54 8.01 -22.38
N ILE A 397 0.33 7.88 -21.84
CA ILE A 397 0.06 7.12 -20.63
C ILE A 397 -0.81 5.91 -20.98
N LEU A 398 -0.48 4.73 -20.46
CA LEU A 398 -1.33 3.55 -20.47
C LEU A 398 -1.67 3.18 -19.02
N SER A 399 -2.92 3.42 -18.63
CA SER A 399 -3.40 3.42 -17.24
C SER A 399 -4.14 2.15 -16.82
N GLU A 400 -4.69 1.41 -17.78
CA GLU A 400 -5.41 0.16 -17.51
C GLU A 400 -5.10 -0.82 -18.64
N ILE A 401 -4.56 -1.98 -18.27
CA ILE A 401 -4.37 -3.13 -19.14
C ILE A 401 -5.19 -4.27 -18.56
N PHE A 402 -6.20 -4.73 -19.30
CA PHE A 402 -7.05 -5.82 -18.89
C PHE A 402 -7.19 -6.82 -20.03
N ILE A 403 -6.76 -8.06 -19.78
CA ILE A 403 -6.86 -9.17 -20.71
C ILE A 403 -7.55 -10.32 -19.99
N ARG A 404 -8.76 -10.67 -20.44
CA ARG A 404 -9.55 -11.77 -19.87
C ARG A 404 -9.30 -13.05 -20.66
N LYS A 405 -8.84 -14.09 -19.97
CA LYS A 405 -8.75 -15.45 -20.51
C LYS A 405 -10.15 -16.01 -20.73
N ALA A 406 -10.36 -16.74 -21.81
CA ALA A 406 -11.52 -17.62 -21.95
C ALA A 406 -11.35 -18.80 -20.99
N GLU A 407 -12.42 -19.18 -20.29
CA GLU A 407 -12.46 -20.37 -19.42
C GLU A 407 -12.46 -21.67 -20.21
#